data_AF-A0A5D6Y069-F1
#
_entry.id   AF-A0A5D6Y069-F1
#
_cell.length_a   1.000
_cell.length_b   1.000
_cell.length_c   1.000
_cell.angle_alpha   90.00
_cell.angle_beta   90.00
_cell.angle_gamma   90.00
#
_symmetry.space_group_name_H-M   'P 1'
#
loop_
_entity.id
_entity.type
_entity.pdbx_description
1 polymer ?
#
loop_
_entity_poly.entity_id
_entity_poly.type
_entity_poly.pdbx_seq_one_letter_code
_entity_poly.pdbx_strand_id
1 'polypeptide(L)'
;MGKKSATADYELVGGAPVAASHCRVRSALLLSALAASLCAAYALFYRSPPAAGGPDCSSAALTLSASPSHVTDGGDLVVSWAFASLSGAACNASREDFLTLSCGPVSGDHDYFQRRNVSDADATPTSVRFADLYMMRCTYVVKYFAAARGAQPAAELRVSTRDAPSAPKHGHLAFSARDDEMVVMFNSASRRTPRVRFGVRPELLALEASGASTTYAAADMCHEPATTTSQLAFRDPGFMHTVVLSGLLPDQLYFYRFGNDADGWSRVQSFRSKPPPGARTAKFIAYGDMGVDSAPAAQSTAVRVFEDVVGDGYDAFLLHVGDVSYARGKAHVWDKFFHLIEPIATRVPYMVSIGN
;
A
#
# COMPACT_ATOMS: atom_id res chain seq x y z
N MET A 1 20.35 -4.17 28.79
CA MET A 1 19.83 -4.76 30.04
C MET A 1 18.37 -5.13 29.84
N GLY A 2 18.00 -6.39 30.13
CA GLY A 2 16.60 -6.84 30.31
C GLY A 2 15.88 -7.43 29.08
N LYS A 3 16.22 -8.65 28.65
CA LYS A 3 15.29 -9.50 27.88
C LYS A 3 14.22 -10.04 28.84
N LYS A 4 12.94 -9.80 28.54
CA LYS A 4 11.82 -10.51 29.19
C LYS A 4 11.20 -11.49 28.21
N SER A 5 11.34 -12.76 28.54
CA SER A 5 10.49 -13.86 28.08
C SER A 5 9.13 -13.73 28.77
N ALA A 6 8.04 -13.90 28.03
CA ALA A 6 6.71 -14.05 28.61
C ALA A 6 5.99 -15.21 27.91
N THR A 7 5.84 -16.30 28.66
CA THR A 7 4.87 -17.38 28.47
C THR A 7 3.47 -16.84 28.78
N ALA A 8 2.49 -17.11 27.91
CA ALA A 8 1.09 -16.75 28.12
C ALA A 8 0.26 -18.00 28.43
N ASP A 9 -0.31 -18.05 29.63
CA ASP A 9 -1.38 -18.97 30.01
C ASP A 9 -2.73 -18.27 29.76
N TYR A 10 -3.64 -18.96 29.06
CA TYR A 10 -5.01 -18.50 28.80
C TYR A 10 -5.96 -19.07 29.86
N GLU A 11 -6.74 -18.20 30.49
CA GLU A 11 -7.89 -18.58 31.32
C GLU A 11 -9.17 -17.94 30.74
N LEU A 12 -10.14 -18.80 30.43
CA LEU A 12 -11.46 -18.48 29.91
C LEU A 12 -12.44 -18.24 31.06
N VAL A 13 -13.13 -17.10 31.10
CA VAL A 13 -14.37 -16.95 31.89
C VAL A 13 -15.40 -16.17 31.09
N GLY A 14 -16.54 -16.85 30.82
CA GLY A 14 -17.72 -16.27 30.18
C GLY A 14 -18.73 -15.70 31.18
N GLY A 15 -19.73 -14.99 30.65
CA GLY A 15 -20.92 -14.55 31.39
C GLY A 15 -21.70 -13.45 30.66
N ALA A 16 -22.92 -13.78 30.22
CA ALA A 16 -23.86 -12.90 29.51
C ALA A 16 -24.93 -12.30 30.49
N PRO A 17 -25.98 -11.57 30.05
CA PRO A 17 -26.29 -10.19 30.48
C PRO A 17 -27.53 -10.06 31.38
N VAL A 18 -27.74 -8.90 32.04
CA VAL A 18 -28.98 -8.60 32.80
C VAL A 18 -29.50 -7.18 32.57
N ALA A 19 -30.69 -7.15 31.95
CA ALA A 19 -31.91 -6.36 32.16
C ALA A 19 -31.92 -4.88 32.57
N ALA A 20 -32.81 -4.18 31.86
CA ALA A 20 -33.36 -2.84 32.10
C ALA A 20 -34.28 -2.77 33.33
N SER A 21 -34.38 -1.58 33.93
CA SER A 21 -35.44 -1.23 34.88
C SER A 21 -35.99 0.17 34.60
N HIS A 22 -37.31 0.21 34.43
CA HIS A 22 -38.17 1.38 34.35
C HIS A 22 -38.15 2.26 35.62
N CYS A 23 -38.38 3.57 35.45
CA CYS A 23 -39.04 4.37 36.47
C CYS A 23 -40.27 5.04 35.85
N ARG A 24 -41.45 4.71 36.38
CA ARG A 24 -42.77 5.27 36.03
C ARG A 24 -42.99 6.55 36.82
N VAL A 25 -43.54 7.59 36.19
CA VAL A 25 -44.28 8.64 36.88
C VAL A 25 -45.71 8.67 36.33
N ARG A 26 -46.66 8.59 37.26
CA ARG A 26 -48.10 8.65 37.05
C ARG A 26 -48.57 10.09 36.83
N SER A 27 -49.43 10.24 35.83
CA SER A 27 -50.72 10.96 35.87
C SER A 27 -50.77 12.43 36.31
N ALA A 28 -51.08 13.32 35.36
CA ALA A 28 -52.17 14.29 35.50
C ALA A 28 -52.62 14.78 34.11
N LEU A 29 -53.78 14.30 33.67
CA LEU A 29 -54.59 14.93 32.62
C LEU A 29 -55.26 16.17 33.20
N LEU A 30 -55.22 17.29 32.46
CA LEU A 30 -56.32 18.23 32.14
C LEU A 30 -55.76 19.64 31.83
N LEU A 31 -56.41 20.33 30.88
CA LEU A 31 -56.10 21.63 30.25
C LEU A 31 -55.28 21.50 28.94
N SER A 32 -55.78 20.84 27.89
CA SER A 32 -56.81 21.31 26.93
C SER A 32 -56.57 22.71 26.33
N ALA A 33 -56.00 22.70 25.12
CA ALA A 33 -56.48 23.42 23.94
C ALA A 33 -56.26 24.95 23.79
N LEU A 34 -55.40 25.60 24.58
CA LEU A 34 -55.06 27.04 24.36
C LEU A 34 -53.57 27.34 24.06
N ALA A 35 -52.67 26.37 24.20
CA ALA A 35 -51.24 26.58 23.88
C ALA A 35 -50.87 26.32 22.41
N ALA A 36 -51.71 25.61 21.64
CA ALA A 36 -51.41 25.25 20.25
C ALA A 36 -51.56 26.42 19.26
N SER A 37 -52.32 27.47 19.60
CA SER A 37 -52.57 28.62 18.71
C SER A 37 -51.50 29.71 18.81
N LEU A 38 -50.67 29.73 19.87
CA LEU A 38 -49.59 30.72 20.03
C LEU A 38 -48.23 30.20 19.53
N CYS A 39 -47.99 28.88 19.54
CA CYS A 39 -46.79 28.30 18.89
C CYS A 39 -46.85 28.36 17.35
N ALA A 40 -48.05 28.27 16.75
CA ALA A 40 -48.19 28.38 15.29
C ALA A 40 -47.95 29.80 14.76
N ALA A 41 -48.23 30.84 15.56
CA ALA A 41 -47.99 32.22 15.18
C ALA A 41 -46.52 32.66 15.36
N TYR A 42 -45.80 32.08 16.32
CA TYR A 42 -44.36 32.36 16.51
C TYR A 42 -43.46 31.59 15.53
N ALA A 43 -43.93 30.43 15.02
CA ALA A 43 -43.22 29.66 13.99
C ALA A 43 -43.33 30.25 12.57
N LEU A 44 -44.21 31.23 12.36
CA LEU A 44 -44.37 31.92 11.06
C LEU A 44 -43.51 33.19 10.91
N PHE A 45 -42.88 33.69 11.98
CA PHE A 45 -42.04 34.90 11.95
C PHE A 45 -40.55 34.67 12.22
N TYR A 46 -40.15 33.42 12.52
CA TYR A 46 -38.75 32.99 12.53
C TYR A 46 -38.53 31.86 11.51
N ARG A 47 -38.97 32.07 10.26
CA ARG A 47 -38.18 31.52 9.16
C ARG A 47 -36.93 32.37 9.09
N SER A 48 -35.83 31.84 9.61
CA SER A 48 -34.50 32.28 9.18
C SER A 48 -34.57 32.46 7.67
N PRO A 49 -34.12 33.61 7.11
CA PRO A 49 -33.99 33.70 5.67
C PRO A 49 -33.22 32.45 5.22
N PRO A 50 -33.57 31.80 4.08
CA PRO A 50 -32.67 30.80 3.52
C PRO A 50 -31.30 31.48 3.54
N ALA A 51 -30.33 30.88 4.24
CA ALA A 51 -28.98 31.40 4.30
C ALA A 51 -28.64 31.79 2.88
N ALA A 52 -28.43 33.09 2.63
CA ALA A 52 -28.27 33.64 1.30
C ALA A 52 -27.35 32.68 0.57
N GLY A 53 -27.92 31.93 -0.38
CA GLY A 53 -27.26 30.77 -0.94
C GLY A 53 -25.89 31.24 -1.35
N GLY A 54 -24.85 30.65 -0.76
CA GLY A 54 -23.51 30.85 -1.30
C GLY A 54 -23.57 30.63 -2.81
N PRO A 55 -22.70 31.27 -3.59
CA PRO A 55 -22.71 31.12 -5.05
C PRO A 55 -22.90 29.64 -5.42
N ASP A 56 -23.82 29.34 -6.34
CA ASP A 56 -24.00 27.98 -6.82
C ASP A 56 -22.72 27.56 -7.57
N CYS A 57 -21.81 26.95 -6.82
CA CYS A 57 -20.52 26.51 -7.30
C CYS A 57 -20.60 25.15 -8.00
N SER A 58 -21.80 24.60 -8.22
CA SER A 58 -21.99 23.33 -8.92
C SER A 58 -21.34 23.34 -10.31
N SER A 59 -21.26 24.49 -10.98
CA SER A 59 -20.61 24.63 -12.29
C SER A 59 -19.19 25.23 -12.26
N ALA A 60 -18.60 25.47 -11.08
CA ALA A 60 -17.29 26.14 -10.98
C ALA A 60 -16.16 25.27 -11.54
N ALA A 61 -15.31 25.79 -12.42
CA ALA A 61 -14.15 25.01 -12.88
C ALA A 61 -13.26 24.61 -11.69
N LEU A 62 -12.87 23.33 -11.61
CA LEU A 62 -12.05 22.77 -10.54
C LEU A 62 -10.74 22.28 -11.13
N THR A 63 -9.62 22.75 -10.59
CA THR A 63 -8.28 22.32 -11.00
C THR A 63 -7.62 21.58 -9.85
N LEU A 64 -7.01 20.42 -10.16
CA LEU A 64 -6.20 19.65 -9.23
C LEU A 64 -4.72 19.83 -9.53
N SER A 65 -3.89 19.84 -8.50
CA SER A 65 -2.42 19.85 -8.63
C SER A 65 -1.80 18.87 -7.63
N ALA A 66 -0.62 18.35 -7.98
CA ALA A 66 0.11 17.38 -7.17
C ALA A 66 1.48 17.91 -6.76
N SER A 67 1.89 17.56 -5.55
CA SER A 67 3.26 17.71 -5.06
C SER A 67 3.67 16.44 -4.32
N PRO A 68 4.78 15.78 -4.71
CA PRO A 68 5.61 16.05 -5.89
C PRO A 68 4.90 15.77 -7.22
N SER A 69 5.49 16.18 -8.35
CA SER A 69 4.95 15.89 -9.70
C SER A 69 5.08 14.42 -10.11
N HIS A 70 5.94 13.67 -9.43
CA HIS A 70 6.12 12.23 -9.61
C HIS A 70 6.21 11.54 -8.26
N VAL A 71 5.50 10.42 -8.10
CA VAL A 71 5.52 9.64 -6.86
C VAL A 71 6.76 8.75 -6.83
N THR A 72 7.58 8.88 -5.79
CA THR A 72 8.65 7.92 -5.51
C THR A 72 8.09 6.69 -4.84
N ASP A 73 8.70 5.53 -5.04
CA ASP A 73 8.31 4.29 -4.36
C ASP A 73 8.47 4.42 -2.84
N GLY A 74 7.37 4.19 -2.09
CA GLY A 74 7.26 4.47 -0.66
C GLY A 74 7.03 5.94 -0.31
N GLY A 75 6.75 6.79 -1.30
CA GLY A 75 6.55 8.23 -1.11
C GLY A 75 5.11 8.65 -0.91
N ASP A 76 4.94 9.92 -0.57
CA ASP A 76 3.64 10.55 -0.40
C ASP A 76 3.25 11.36 -1.65
N LEU A 77 1.94 11.56 -1.80
CA LEU A 77 1.34 12.45 -2.79
C LEU A 77 0.40 13.43 -2.09
N VAL A 78 0.76 14.71 -2.09
CA VAL A 78 -0.13 15.79 -1.66
C VAL A 78 -0.89 16.29 -2.89
N VAL A 79 -2.21 16.23 -2.82
CA VAL A 79 -3.10 16.74 -3.87
C VAL A 79 -3.80 17.97 -3.36
N SER A 80 -3.64 19.06 -4.09
CA SER A 80 -4.31 20.33 -3.82
C SER A 80 -5.39 20.59 -4.86
N TRP A 81 -6.40 21.38 -4.49
CA TRP A 81 -7.46 21.80 -5.40
C TRP A 81 -7.70 23.31 -5.34
N ALA A 82 -8.19 23.86 -6.44
CA ALA A 82 -8.62 25.25 -6.55
C ALA A 82 -9.87 25.37 -7.42
N PHE A 83 -10.86 26.12 -6.94
CA PHE A 83 -12.05 26.46 -7.72
C PHE A 83 -11.88 27.82 -8.39
N ALA A 84 -12.32 27.92 -9.64
CA ALA A 84 -12.49 29.21 -10.30
C ALA A 84 -13.59 30.01 -9.59
N SER A 85 -13.43 31.33 -9.55
CA SER A 85 -14.50 32.21 -9.11
C SER A 85 -15.63 32.21 -10.13
N LEU A 86 -16.86 32.22 -9.63
CA LEU A 86 -18.08 32.37 -10.43
C LEU A 86 -18.76 33.67 -10.04
N SER A 87 -19.11 34.50 -11.01
CA SER A 87 -19.84 35.76 -10.79
C SER A 87 -19.22 36.67 -9.72
N GLY A 88 -17.89 36.68 -9.61
CA GLY A 88 -17.16 37.50 -8.62
C GLY A 88 -17.14 36.94 -7.19
N ALA A 89 -17.71 35.75 -6.96
CA ALA A 89 -17.69 35.07 -5.67
C ALA A 89 -16.70 33.90 -5.68
N ALA A 90 -16.01 33.70 -4.55
CA ALA A 90 -15.10 32.57 -4.37
C ALA A 90 -15.90 31.29 -4.13
N CYS A 91 -15.53 30.23 -4.86
CA CYS A 91 -16.07 28.89 -4.65
C CYS A 91 -15.16 28.08 -3.76
N ASN A 92 -15.74 27.35 -2.81
CA ASN A 92 -15.02 26.54 -1.84
C ASN A 92 -15.53 25.10 -1.87
N ALA A 93 -14.69 24.18 -1.41
CA ALA A 93 -15.08 22.79 -1.25
C ALA A 93 -16.16 22.64 -0.16
N SER A 94 -17.08 21.70 -0.37
CA SER A 94 -17.97 21.23 0.67
C SER A 94 -17.22 20.28 1.61
N ARG A 95 -17.67 20.18 2.87
CA ARG A 95 -17.13 19.18 3.82
C ARG A 95 -17.46 17.75 3.42
N GLU A 96 -18.45 17.57 2.56
CA GLU A 96 -18.86 16.26 2.02
C GLU A 96 -18.05 15.83 0.80
N ASP A 97 -17.25 16.74 0.24
CA ASP A 97 -16.40 16.45 -0.92
C ASP A 97 -15.25 15.51 -0.53
N PHE A 98 -14.83 14.69 -1.49
CA PHE A 98 -13.76 13.73 -1.24
C PHE A 98 -12.94 13.48 -2.50
N LEU A 99 -11.71 13.01 -2.29
CA LEU A 99 -10.80 12.57 -3.32
C LEU A 99 -10.60 11.06 -3.21
N THR A 100 -10.49 10.40 -4.35
CA THR A 100 -10.19 8.97 -4.44
C THR A 100 -8.90 8.76 -5.20
N LEU A 101 -8.17 7.70 -4.84
CA LEU A 101 -6.93 7.30 -5.51
C LEU A 101 -7.07 5.88 -6.07
N SER A 102 -6.74 5.73 -7.34
CA SER A 102 -6.72 4.47 -8.07
C SER A 102 -5.41 4.33 -8.86
N CYS A 103 -5.08 3.11 -9.26
CA CYS A 103 -3.90 2.79 -10.06
C CYS A 103 -4.17 1.55 -10.92
N GLY A 104 -4.10 1.70 -12.24
CA GLY A 104 -4.39 0.64 -13.19
C GLY A 104 -5.84 0.63 -13.67
N PRO A 105 -6.34 -0.48 -14.25
CA PRO A 105 -7.71 -0.55 -14.72
C PRO A 105 -8.68 -0.43 -13.53
N VAL A 106 -9.73 0.36 -13.73
CA VAL A 106 -10.83 0.55 -12.78
C VAL A 106 -12.11 0.02 -13.40
N SER A 107 -12.94 -0.62 -12.59
CA SER A 107 -14.27 -1.10 -12.99
C SER A 107 -15.32 0.01 -13.08
N GLY A 108 -15.02 1.20 -12.55
CA GLY A 108 -15.85 2.41 -12.62
C GLY A 108 -15.23 3.58 -11.85
N ASP A 109 -15.92 4.72 -11.81
CA ASP A 109 -15.40 5.94 -11.15
C ASP A 109 -15.22 5.80 -9.63
N HIS A 110 -15.99 4.90 -9.00
CA HIS A 110 -15.92 4.62 -7.56
C HIS A 110 -15.04 3.41 -7.21
N ASP A 111 -14.30 2.87 -8.18
CA ASP A 111 -13.33 1.80 -7.92
C ASP A 111 -11.97 2.42 -7.58
N TYR A 112 -11.65 2.44 -6.29
CA TYR A 112 -10.45 3.07 -5.73
C TYR A 112 -9.95 2.26 -4.53
N PHE A 113 -8.64 2.35 -4.24
CA PHE A 113 -8.06 1.67 -3.08
C PHE A 113 -7.83 2.62 -1.89
N GLN A 114 -7.85 3.95 -2.10
CA GLN A 114 -7.86 4.95 -1.02
C GLN A 114 -8.87 6.07 -1.29
N ARG A 115 -9.43 6.61 -0.21
CA ARG A 115 -10.29 7.80 -0.20
C ARG A 115 -9.83 8.75 0.91
N ARG A 116 -9.84 10.04 0.62
CA ARG A 116 -9.62 11.13 1.58
C ARG A 116 -10.78 12.11 1.50
N ASN A 117 -11.37 12.45 2.63
CA ASN A 117 -12.35 13.53 2.65
C ASN A 117 -11.62 14.87 2.59
N VAL A 118 -12.23 15.89 2.01
CA VAL A 118 -11.67 17.25 2.01
C VAL A 118 -11.46 17.78 3.43
N SER A 119 -12.27 17.31 4.39
CA SER A 119 -12.09 17.61 5.82
C SER A 119 -10.78 17.10 6.41
N ASP A 120 -10.13 16.12 5.77
CA ASP A 120 -8.87 15.51 6.21
C ASP A 120 -7.67 16.36 5.76
N ALA A 121 -7.83 17.69 5.79
CA ALA A 121 -6.87 18.64 5.23
C ALA A 121 -5.46 18.44 5.80
N ASP A 122 -4.45 18.54 4.94
CA ASP A 122 -3.04 18.30 5.28
C ASP A 122 -2.21 19.60 5.20
N ALA A 123 -1.30 19.72 4.23
CA ALA A 123 -0.33 20.82 4.11
C ALA A 123 -0.99 22.21 4.02
N THR A 124 -2.18 22.28 3.43
CA THR A 124 -3.01 23.48 3.32
C THR A 124 -4.49 23.10 3.55
N PRO A 125 -5.37 24.07 3.86
CA PRO A 125 -6.82 23.83 3.94
C PRO A 125 -7.46 23.31 2.65
N THR A 126 -6.73 23.37 1.53
CA THR A 126 -7.19 22.94 0.21
C THR A 126 -6.33 21.81 -0.35
N SER A 127 -5.80 20.95 0.53
CA SER A 127 -5.00 19.78 0.13
C SER A 127 -5.23 18.57 1.03
N VAL A 128 -5.06 17.38 0.46
CA VAL A 128 -5.05 16.10 1.19
C VAL A 128 -3.80 15.31 0.85
N ARG A 129 -3.39 14.43 1.76
CA ARG A 129 -2.24 13.53 1.57
C ARG A 129 -2.68 12.08 1.38
N PHE A 130 -2.15 11.48 0.31
CA PHE A 130 -2.09 10.03 0.13
C PHE A 130 -0.68 9.59 0.49
N ALA A 131 -0.55 8.80 1.55
CA ALA A 131 0.74 8.35 2.06
C ALA A 131 1.02 6.89 1.67
N ASP A 132 2.28 6.49 1.81
CA ASP A 132 2.75 5.12 1.58
C ASP A 132 2.39 4.59 0.17
N LEU A 133 2.67 5.38 -0.87
CA LEU A 133 2.42 4.99 -2.25
C LEU A 133 3.61 4.21 -2.83
N TYR A 134 3.36 3.01 -3.29
CA TYR A 134 4.38 2.07 -3.79
C TYR A 134 4.24 1.80 -5.29
N MET A 135 5.26 1.21 -5.89
CA MET A 135 5.28 0.93 -7.32
C MET A 135 4.35 -0.24 -7.70
N MET A 136 3.12 0.11 -8.06
CA MET A 136 2.13 -0.83 -8.58
C MET A 136 2.13 -0.94 -10.12
N ARG A 137 3.19 -0.50 -10.81
CA ARG A 137 3.33 -0.60 -12.27
C ARG A 137 2.21 0.14 -13.04
N CYS A 138 1.68 1.22 -12.48
CA CYS A 138 0.62 2.01 -13.08
C CYS A 138 0.76 3.50 -12.73
N THR A 139 0.11 4.35 -13.52
CA THR A 139 -0.09 5.76 -13.20
C THR A 139 -1.18 5.88 -12.16
N TYR A 140 -0.93 6.66 -11.12
CA TYR A 140 -1.94 7.00 -10.13
C TYR A 140 -2.96 7.98 -10.71
N VAL A 141 -4.23 7.72 -10.48
CA VAL A 141 -5.34 8.58 -10.91
C VAL A 141 -6.10 9.04 -9.68
N VAL A 142 -6.08 10.36 -9.47
CA VAL A 142 -6.84 11.03 -8.43
C VAL A 142 -8.11 11.59 -9.05
N LYS A 143 -9.26 11.30 -8.45
CA LYS A 143 -10.55 11.89 -8.83
C LYS A 143 -11.10 12.67 -7.66
N TYR A 144 -11.61 13.86 -7.93
CA TYR A 144 -12.31 14.69 -6.96
C TYR A 144 -13.82 14.55 -7.18
N PHE A 145 -14.57 14.28 -6.13
CA PHE A 145 -16.03 14.21 -6.14
C PHE A 145 -16.59 15.37 -5.34
N ALA A 146 -17.33 16.23 -6.02
CA ALA A 146 -18.05 17.33 -5.38
C ALA A 146 -19.48 16.87 -5.07
N ALA A 147 -19.92 16.94 -3.83
CA ALA A 147 -21.25 16.52 -3.40
C ALA A 147 -22.37 17.21 -4.22
N ALA A 148 -22.14 18.48 -4.59
CA ALA A 148 -23.06 19.26 -5.43
C ALA A 148 -23.21 18.73 -6.87
N ARG A 149 -22.30 17.86 -7.35
CA ARG A 149 -22.29 17.28 -8.71
C ARG A 149 -22.76 15.83 -8.77
N GLY A 150 -23.17 15.26 -7.63
CA GLY A 150 -23.60 13.87 -7.54
C GLY A 150 -22.44 12.87 -7.70
N ALA A 151 -22.69 11.77 -8.40
CA ALA A 151 -21.79 10.62 -8.44
C ALA A 151 -20.62 10.74 -9.42
N GLN A 152 -20.59 11.76 -10.30
CA GLN A 152 -19.56 11.89 -11.32
C GLN A 152 -18.34 12.67 -10.80
N PRO A 153 -17.11 12.33 -11.23
CA PRO A 153 -15.93 13.07 -10.81
C PRO A 153 -15.95 14.50 -11.37
N ALA A 154 -15.71 15.47 -10.51
CA ALA A 154 -15.65 16.89 -10.82
C ALA A 154 -14.34 17.31 -11.48
N ALA A 155 -13.25 16.60 -11.17
CA ALA A 155 -11.93 16.78 -11.76
C ALA A 155 -11.11 15.49 -11.62
N GLU A 156 -10.11 15.33 -12.49
CA GLU A 156 -9.19 14.20 -12.48
C GLU A 156 -7.75 14.69 -12.63
N LEU A 157 -6.82 14.05 -11.92
CA LEU A 157 -5.38 14.28 -12.01
C LEU A 157 -4.66 12.94 -12.16
N ARG A 158 -3.75 12.87 -13.14
CA ARG A 158 -2.88 11.71 -13.36
C ARG A 158 -1.48 12.02 -12.89
N VAL A 159 -0.93 11.18 -12.02
CA VAL A 159 0.41 11.33 -11.45
C VAL A 159 1.20 10.05 -11.67
N SER A 160 2.27 10.15 -12.44
CA SER A 160 3.13 9.00 -12.73
C SER A 160 4.12 8.76 -11.60
N THR A 161 4.57 7.52 -11.46
CA THR A 161 5.72 7.20 -10.62
C THR A 161 7.01 7.78 -11.21
N ARG A 162 8.01 8.01 -10.37
CA ARG A 162 9.34 8.49 -10.78
C ARG A 162 10.03 7.50 -11.72
N ASP A 163 9.94 6.22 -11.38
CA ASP A 163 10.45 5.14 -12.21
C ASP A 163 9.34 4.65 -13.15
N ALA A 164 9.70 4.24 -14.37
CA ALA A 164 8.75 3.71 -15.35
C ALA A 164 8.14 2.38 -14.85
N PRO A 165 6.89 2.02 -15.25
CA PRO A 165 6.28 0.72 -14.92
C PRO A 165 7.14 -0.51 -15.26
N SER A 166 7.98 -0.41 -16.29
CA SER A 166 8.91 -1.47 -16.69
C SER A 166 10.19 -1.53 -15.86
N ALA A 167 10.46 -0.52 -15.02
CA ALA A 167 11.65 -0.52 -14.17
C ALA A 167 11.62 -1.70 -13.19
N PRO A 168 12.75 -2.40 -12.98
CA PRO A 168 12.81 -3.55 -12.10
C PRO A 168 12.65 -3.12 -10.63
N LYS A 169 11.72 -3.77 -9.92
CA LYS A 169 11.42 -3.54 -8.50
C LYS A 169 11.23 -4.85 -7.76
N HIS A 170 11.08 -4.77 -6.44
CA HIS A 170 10.74 -5.91 -5.60
C HIS A 170 11.82 -7.00 -5.67
N GLY A 171 13.08 -6.58 -5.70
CA GLY A 171 14.20 -7.50 -5.73
C GLY A 171 14.21 -8.40 -4.50
N HIS A 172 14.38 -9.70 -4.69
CA HIS A 172 14.54 -10.65 -3.59
C HIS A 172 15.40 -11.84 -3.99
N LEU A 173 16.15 -12.33 -3.03
CA LEU A 173 17.08 -13.46 -3.17
C LEU A 173 16.44 -14.74 -2.60
N ALA A 174 16.78 -15.88 -3.18
CA ALA A 174 16.48 -17.18 -2.60
C ALA A 174 17.58 -18.19 -2.91
N PHE A 175 17.71 -19.20 -2.06
CA PHE A 175 18.55 -20.35 -2.36
C PHE A 175 17.89 -21.29 -3.36
N SER A 176 18.70 -21.87 -4.24
CA SER A 176 18.34 -23.09 -4.95
C SER A 176 18.80 -24.33 -4.18
N ALA A 177 18.51 -25.51 -4.75
CA ALA A 177 18.99 -26.77 -4.23
C ALA A 177 20.53 -26.94 -4.32
N ARG A 178 21.22 -26.13 -5.14
CA ARG A 178 22.67 -26.20 -5.33
C ARG A 178 23.41 -25.25 -4.41
N ASP A 179 24.63 -25.60 -4.02
CA ASP A 179 25.43 -24.82 -3.07
C ASP A 179 26.17 -23.65 -3.72
N ASP A 180 26.41 -23.72 -5.03
CA ASP A 180 27.08 -22.72 -5.85
C ASP A 180 26.10 -21.79 -6.58
N GLU A 181 24.85 -21.71 -6.11
CA GLU A 181 23.78 -20.97 -6.76
C GLU A 181 23.05 -19.97 -5.85
N MET A 182 22.65 -18.86 -6.46
CA MET A 182 21.75 -17.87 -5.89
C MET A 182 20.66 -17.52 -6.90
N VAL A 183 19.40 -17.51 -6.46
CA VAL A 183 18.27 -17.09 -7.30
C VAL A 183 17.97 -15.63 -7.02
N VAL A 184 17.95 -14.80 -8.06
CA VAL A 184 17.52 -13.41 -8.01
C VAL A 184 16.14 -13.31 -8.66
N MET A 185 15.19 -12.77 -7.92
CA MET A 185 13.83 -12.52 -8.38
C MET A 185 13.50 -11.03 -8.31
N PHE A 186 12.68 -10.55 -9.23
CA PHE A 186 12.20 -9.17 -9.26
C PHE A 186 10.94 -9.07 -10.13
N ASN A 187 10.20 -7.97 -10.01
CA ASN A 187 8.97 -7.73 -10.78
C ASN A 187 9.09 -6.49 -11.67
N SER A 188 8.40 -6.49 -12.80
CA SER A 188 8.23 -5.32 -13.66
C SER A 188 6.94 -5.41 -14.51
N ALA A 189 6.59 -4.35 -15.24
CA ALA A 189 5.55 -4.41 -16.28
C ALA A 189 6.04 -4.95 -17.63
N SER A 190 7.28 -5.43 -17.73
CA SER A 190 7.92 -5.85 -18.97
C SER A 190 8.07 -7.36 -19.05
N ARG A 191 7.83 -7.92 -20.25
CA ARG A 191 8.10 -9.34 -20.56
C ARG A 191 9.47 -9.57 -21.19
N ARG A 192 10.32 -8.54 -21.28
CA ARG A 192 11.66 -8.67 -21.87
C ARG A 192 12.51 -9.62 -21.03
N THR A 193 13.52 -10.22 -21.65
CA THR A 193 14.41 -11.16 -20.98
C THR A 193 15.05 -10.52 -19.74
N PRO A 194 14.78 -11.04 -18.53
CA PRO A 194 15.37 -10.52 -17.32
C PRO A 194 16.85 -10.93 -17.26
N ARG A 195 17.69 -9.99 -16.82
CA ARG A 195 19.13 -10.20 -16.68
C ARG A 195 19.60 -9.76 -15.31
N VAL A 196 20.70 -10.37 -14.87
CA VAL A 196 21.46 -9.95 -13.70
C VAL A 196 22.91 -9.80 -14.11
N ARG A 197 23.50 -8.64 -13.81
CA ARG A 197 24.96 -8.48 -13.86
C ARG A 197 25.49 -8.58 -12.44
N PHE A 198 26.58 -9.32 -12.27
CA PHE A 198 27.17 -9.56 -10.95
C PHE A 198 28.69 -9.69 -11.01
N GLY A 199 29.34 -9.58 -9.85
CA GLY A 199 30.79 -9.68 -9.73
C GLY A 199 31.25 -9.48 -8.30
N VAL A 200 32.57 -9.58 -8.06
CA VAL A 200 33.16 -9.39 -6.72
C VAL A 200 33.53 -7.95 -6.41
N ARG A 201 33.26 -7.02 -7.34
CA ARG A 201 33.54 -5.58 -7.20
C ARG A 201 32.33 -4.76 -7.64
N PRO A 202 31.88 -3.77 -6.84
CA PRO A 202 30.67 -3.00 -7.16
C PRO A 202 30.80 -2.16 -8.43
N GLU A 203 32.01 -1.72 -8.77
CA GLU A 203 32.31 -0.93 -9.97
C GLU A 203 32.44 -1.77 -11.25
N LEU A 204 32.59 -3.11 -11.12
CA LEU A 204 32.77 -4.01 -12.26
C LEU A 204 31.98 -5.31 -12.09
N LEU A 205 30.76 -5.30 -12.62
CA LEU A 205 29.87 -6.46 -12.69
C LEU A 205 30.11 -7.23 -14.01
N ALA A 206 31.23 -7.96 -14.06
CA ALA A 206 31.73 -8.61 -15.28
C ALA A 206 30.97 -9.89 -15.68
N LEU A 207 30.25 -10.51 -14.75
CA LEU A 207 29.46 -11.71 -15.01
C LEU A 207 28.02 -11.33 -15.30
N GLU A 208 27.34 -12.15 -16.09
CA GLU A 208 25.94 -11.94 -16.43
C GLU A 208 25.18 -13.26 -16.54
N ALA A 209 23.94 -13.25 -16.07
CA ALA A 209 22.99 -14.33 -16.23
C ALA A 209 21.67 -13.78 -16.80
N SER A 210 20.98 -14.61 -17.59
CA SER A 210 19.62 -14.34 -18.08
C SER A 210 18.65 -15.34 -17.45
N GLY A 211 17.39 -14.94 -17.35
CA GLY A 211 16.35 -15.78 -16.75
C GLY A 211 15.06 -15.82 -17.53
N ALA A 212 14.01 -16.27 -16.85
CA ALA A 212 12.66 -16.40 -17.39
C ALA A 212 11.69 -15.52 -16.60
N SER A 213 10.51 -15.31 -17.19
CA SER A 213 9.44 -14.53 -16.55
C SER A 213 8.14 -15.32 -16.55
N THR A 214 7.38 -15.22 -15.48
CA THR A 214 6.03 -15.78 -15.33
C THR A 214 5.05 -14.68 -14.96
N THR A 215 3.76 -14.95 -15.14
CA THR A 215 2.65 -14.06 -14.74
C THR A 215 1.41 -14.91 -14.46
N TYR A 216 0.35 -14.29 -13.97
CA TYR A 216 -0.96 -14.90 -13.78
C TYR A 216 -2.07 -13.84 -13.99
N ALA A 217 -3.25 -14.31 -14.38
CA ALA A 217 -4.44 -13.51 -14.60
C ALA A 217 -5.53 -13.80 -13.55
N ALA A 218 -6.59 -12.98 -13.53
CA ALA A 218 -7.74 -13.20 -12.65
C ALA A 218 -8.38 -14.58 -12.84
N ALA A 219 -8.34 -15.08 -14.08
CA ALA A 219 -8.88 -16.39 -14.45
C ALA A 219 -8.08 -17.58 -13.88
N ASP A 220 -6.82 -17.35 -13.45
CA ASP A 220 -5.99 -18.38 -12.81
C ASP A 220 -6.29 -18.49 -11.30
N MET A 221 -7.08 -17.57 -10.74
CA MET A 221 -7.45 -17.56 -9.33
C MET A 221 -8.66 -18.45 -9.05
N CYS A 222 -8.72 -19.04 -7.87
CA CYS A 222 -9.77 -20.01 -7.54
C CYS A 222 -11.07 -19.36 -7.04
N HIS A 223 -10.99 -18.26 -6.32
CA HIS A 223 -12.12 -17.67 -5.59
C HIS A 223 -12.09 -16.14 -5.56
N GLU A 224 -13.26 -15.53 -5.38
CA GLU A 224 -13.38 -14.11 -5.06
C GLU A 224 -12.71 -13.77 -3.70
N PRO A 225 -12.14 -12.56 -3.55
CA PRO A 225 -12.15 -11.47 -4.52
C PRO A 225 -11.07 -11.61 -5.62
N ALA A 226 -10.16 -12.59 -5.54
CA ALA A 226 -9.03 -12.71 -6.45
C ALA A 226 -9.41 -13.02 -7.91
N THR A 227 -10.64 -13.45 -8.18
CA THR A 227 -11.15 -13.68 -9.55
C THR A 227 -11.73 -12.43 -10.21
N THR A 228 -11.88 -11.34 -9.47
CA THR A 228 -12.57 -10.12 -9.94
C THR A 228 -11.58 -8.97 -10.08
N THR A 229 -11.50 -8.38 -11.28
CA THR A 229 -10.58 -7.27 -11.55
C THR A 229 -11.14 -5.95 -11.01
N SER A 230 -10.55 -5.43 -9.93
CA SER A 230 -10.85 -4.12 -9.34
C SER A 230 -9.72 -3.65 -8.43
N GLN A 231 -9.76 -2.41 -7.95
CA GLN A 231 -8.68 -1.83 -7.13
C GLN A 231 -8.48 -2.55 -5.79
N LEU A 232 -9.56 -3.11 -5.23
CA LEU A 232 -9.55 -3.82 -3.94
C LEU A 232 -9.60 -5.35 -4.08
N ALA A 233 -9.34 -5.88 -5.28
CA ALA A 233 -9.44 -7.29 -5.61
C ALA A 233 -8.25 -7.72 -6.47
N PHE A 234 -8.48 -8.43 -7.58
CA PHE A 234 -7.43 -8.78 -8.53
C PHE A 234 -6.86 -7.55 -9.23
N ARG A 235 -5.54 -7.53 -9.34
CA ARG A 235 -4.80 -6.61 -10.20
C ARG A 235 -3.66 -7.36 -10.84
N ASP A 236 -3.37 -7.02 -12.10
CA ASP A 236 -2.27 -7.58 -12.86
C ASP A 236 -0.93 -7.45 -12.09
N PRO A 237 -0.22 -8.57 -11.81
CA PRO A 237 1.02 -8.57 -11.04
C PRO A 237 2.23 -8.10 -11.86
N GLY A 238 2.06 -7.80 -13.16
CA GLY A 238 3.13 -7.65 -14.12
C GLY A 238 3.77 -9.00 -14.42
N PHE A 239 5.09 -8.98 -14.58
CA PHE A 239 5.91 -10.17 -14.79
C PHE A 239 6.83 -10.39 -13.60
N MET A 240 6.83 -11.60 -13.06
CA MET A 240 7.77 -12.06 -12.05
C MET A 240 8.95 -12.71 -12.75
N HIS A 241 10.13 -12.17 -12.55
CA HIS A 241 11.36 -12.58 -13.19
C HIS A 241 12.17 -13.47 -12.25
N THR A 242 12.78 -14.51 -12.79
CA THR A 242 13.66 -15.42 -12.03
C THR A 242 14.95 -15.64 -12.81
N VAL A 243 16.08 -15.29 -12.21
CA VAL A 243 17.42 -15.45 -12.78
C VAL A 243 18.29 -16.24 -11.80
N VAL A 244 18.91 -17.33 -12.27
CA VAL A 244 19.82 -18.15 -11.46
C VAL A 244 21.26 -17.74 -11.72
N LEU A 245 22.00 -17.41 -10.67
CA LEU A 245 23.43 -17.15 -10.71
C LEU A 245 24.13 -18.44 -10.26
N SER A 246 24.94 -19.04 -11.13
CA SER A 246 25.62 -20.32 -10.88
C SER A 246 27.14 -20.19 -10.83
N GLY A 247 27.84 -21.20 -10.31
CA GLY A 247 29.29 -21.20 -10.21
C GLY A 247 29.83 -20.20 -9.20
N LEU A 248 29.03 -19.88 -8.17
CA LEU A 248 29.44 -18.99 -7.09
C LEU A 248 30.46 -19.68 -6.19
N LEU A 249 31.53 -18.96 -5.85
CA LEU A 249 32.46 -19.42 -4.83
C LEU A 249 31.77 -19.38 -3.46
N PRO A 250 32.01 -20.36 -2.57
CA PRO A 250 31.40 -20.36 -1.25
C PRO A 250 31.91 -19.19 -0.39
N ASP A 251 31.05 -18.67 0.47
CA ASP A 251 31.32 -17.57 1.42
C ASP A 251 31.96 -16.31 0.78
N GLN A 252 31.55 -16.01 -0.46
CA GLN A 252 32.04 -14.88 -1.23
C GLN A 252 30.99 -13.77 -1.28
N LEU A 253 31.43 -12.54 -1.03
CA LEU A 253 30.60 -11.36 -1.26
C LEU A 253 30.51 -11.07 -2.76
N TYR A 254 29.29 -11.03 -3.28
CA TYR A 254 28.97 -10.62 -4.64
C TYR A 254 28.17 -9.32 -4.64
N PHE A 255 28.48 -8.47 -5.60
CA PHE A 255 27.70 -7.31 -5.97
C PHE A 255 26.89 -7.64 -7.20
N TYR A 256 25.66 -7.13 -7.29
CA TYR A 256 24.79 -7.42 -8.42
C TYR A 256 23.79 -6.29 -8.68
N ARG A 257 23.23 -6.29 -9.88
CA ARG A 257 22.05 -5.51 -10.24
C ARG A 257 21.19 -6.30 -11.22
N PHE A 258 19.88 -6.08 -11.16
CA PHE A 258 18.89 -6.83 -11.94
C PHE A 258 18.08 -5.88 -12.82
N GLY A 259 17.63 -6.36 -13.98
CA GLY A 259 16.94 -5.55 -14.99
C GLY A 259 17.32 -5.93 -16.41
N ASN A 260 17.35 -4.94 -17.31
CA ASN A 260 17.92 -5.10 -18.66
C ASN A 260 18.24 -3.72 -19.28
N ASP A 261 18.95 -3.71 -20.40
CA ASP A 261 19.40 -2.44 -21.03
C ASP A 261 18.25 -1.60 -21.61
N ALA A 262 17.05 -2.17 -21.84
CA ALA A 262 15.90 -1.45 -22.39
C ALA A 262 14.97 -0.89 -21.30
N ASP A 263 14.75 -1.64 -20.22
CA ASP A 263 13.85 -1.27 -19.12
C ASP A 263 14.57 -0.60 -17.94
N GLY A 264 15.91 -0.59 -17.97
CA GLY A 264 16.76 -0.06 -16.93
C GLY A 264 17.26 -1.12 -15.94
N TRP A 265 18.22 -0.71 -15.13
CA TRP A 265 18.87 -1.54 -14.13
C TRP A 265 18.53 -1.04 -12.72
N SER A 266 18.40 -1.96 -11.77
CA SER A 266 18.32 -1.62 -10.35
C SER A 266 19.60 -0.91 -9.89
N ARG A 267 19.54 -0.31 -8.69
CA ARG A 267 20.77 0.03 -7.94
C ARG A 267 21.62 -1.22 -7.73
N VAL A 268 22.92 -1.05 -7.58
CA VAL A 268 23.82 -2.14 -7.19
C VAL A 268 23.51 -2.53 -5.75
N GLN A 269 23.33 -3.83 -5.54
CA GLN A 269 23.07 -4.50 -4.27
C GLN A 269 24.20 -5.51 -4.02
N SER A 270 24.22 -6.14 -2.85
CA SER A 270 25.19 -7.19 -2.55
C SER A 270 24.59 -8.32 -1.72
N PHE A 271 25.14 -9.52 -1.87
CA PHE A 271 24.81 -10.70 -1.09
C PHE A 271 26.06 -11.54 -0.85
N ARG A 272 26.03 -12.36 0.20
CA ARG A 272 27.05 -13.38 0.48
C ARG A 272 26.54 -14.74 -0.01
N SER A 273 27.34 -15.44 -0.81
CA SER A 273 26.99 -16.80 -1.27
C SER A 273 27.02 -17.79 -0.10
N LYS A 274 26.43 -18.99 -0.31
CA LYS A 274 26.35 -20.03 0.72
C LYS A 274 27.73 -20.36 1.32
N PRO A 275 27.80 -20.70 2.61
CA PRO A 275 29.04 -21.14 3.22
C PRO A 275 29.52 -22.45 2.58
N PRO A 276 30.82 -22.77 2.68
CA PRO A 276 31.34 -24.03 2.15
C PRO A 276 30.69 -25.24 2.86
N PRO A 277 30.59 -26.40 2.17
CA PRO A 277 30.13 -27.64 2.79
C PRO A 277 30.89 -27.94 4.08
N GLY A 278 30.16 -28.26 5.15
CA GLY A 278 30.74 -28.55 6.47
C GLY A 278 30.83 -27.35 7.43
N ALA A 279 30.36 -26.16 7.03
CA ALA A 279 30.13 -25.07 7.97
C ALA A 279 29.21 -25.51 9.11
N ARG A 280 29.61 -25.22 10.36
CA ARG A 280 28.95 -25.74 11.57
C ARG A 280 27.95 -24.79 12.23
N THR A 281 27.94 -23.52 11.83
CA THR A 281 27.10 -22.48 12.43
C THR A 281 26.53 -21.57 11.36
N ALA A 282 25.28 -21.15 11.55
CA ALA A 282 24.61 -20.14 10.76
C ALA A 282 23.82 -19.21 11.69
N LYS A 283 23.84 -17.90 11.42
CA LYS A 283 22.96 -16.93 12.06
C LYS A 283 21.90 -16.51 11.05
N PHE A 284 20.66 -16.85 11.34
CA PHE A 284 19.53 -16.59 10.46
C PHE A 284 18.36 -16.05 11.27
N ILE A 285 17.41 -15.42 10.57
CA ILE A 285 16.19 -14.88 11.15
C ILE A 285 15.03 -15.80 10.79
N ALA A 286 14.09 -16.01 11.71
CA ALA A 286 12.85 -16.73 11.42
C ALA A 286 11.64 -16.02 12.05
N TYR A 287 10.57 -15.86 11.29
CA TYR A 287 9.27 -15.35 11.75
C TYR A 287 8.14 -15.82 10.83
N GLY A 288 6.89 -15.69 11.29
CA GLY A 288 5.68 -15.85 10.48
C GLY A 288 4.79 -14.62 10.63
N ASP A 289 3.68 -14.59 9.90
CA ASP A 289 2.53 -13.73 10.21
C ASP A 289 2.85 -12.23 10.14
N MET A 290 3.73 -11.80 9.22
CA MET A 290 4.20 -10.42 9.18
C MET A 290 3.15 -9.44 8.63
N GLY A 291 2.53 -9.77 7.49
CA GLY A 291 1.56 -8.88 6.85
C GLY A 291 2.13 -7.53 6.36
N VAL A 292 1.25 -6.53 6.26
CA VAL A 292 1.55 -5.16 5.79
C VAL A 292 0.81 -4.08 6.57
N ASP A 293 0.38 -4.40 7.79
CA ASP A 293 -0.38 -3.50 8.63
C ASP A 293 0.37 -2.19 8.92
N SER A 294 -0.39 -1.15 9.22
CA SER A 294 0.14 0.20 9.38
C SER A 294 1.13 0.27 10.54
N ALA A 295 2.13 1.14 10.42
CA ALA A 295 3.11 1.37 11.47
C ALA A 295 2.43 1.62 12.83
N PRO A 296 2.96 1.05 13.92
CA PRO A 296 4.29 0.45 14.02
C PRO A 296 4.40 -1.04 13.65
N ALA A 297 3.36 -1.75 13.23
CA ALA A 297 3.35 -3.22 13.18
C ALA A 297 4.34 -3.88 12.18
N ALA A 298 3.95 -4.25 10.96
CA ALA A 298 4.86 -4.89 9.98
C ALA A 298 6.12 -4.06 9.69
N GLN A 299 5.99 -2.73 9.73
CA GLN A 299 7.11 -1.79 9.60
C GLN A 299 8.18 -1.99 10.69
N SER A 300 7.80 -2.16 11.96
CA SER A 300 8.80 -2.39 13.01
C SER A 300 9.51 -3.74 12.85
N THR A 301 8.78 -4.77 12.41
CA THR A 301 9.39 -6.07 12.09
C THR A 301 10.43 -5.91 10.99
N ALA A 302 10.10 -5.23 9.89
CA ALA A 302 11.05 -4.96 8.81
C ALA A 302 12.28 -4.18 9.30
N VAL A 303 12.09 -3.12 10.09
CA VAL A 303 13.21 -2.32 10.62
C VAL A 303 14.11 -3.16 11.52
N ARG A 304 13.55 -3.92 12.46
CA ARG A 304 14.34 -4.78 13.37
C ARG A 304 15.11 -5.86 12.63
N VAL A 305 14.45 -6.51 11.66
CA VAL A 305 15.11 -7.52 10.82
C VAL A 305 16.25 -6.90 10.02
N PHE A 306 16.06 -5.71 9.48
CA PHE A 306 17.12 -5.00 8.78
C PHE A 306 18.30 -4.65 9.71
N GLU A 307 18.03 -4.18 10.93
CA GLU A 307 19.04 -3.92 11.97
C GLU A 307 19.81 -5.20 12.33
N ASP A 308 19.12 -6.33 12.52
CA ASP A 308 19.75 -7.62 12.84
C ASP A 308 20.65 -8.12 11.67
N VAL A 309 20.19 -7.96 10.42
CA VAL A 309 20.94 -8.34 9.22
C VAL A 309 22.20 -7.50 9.05
N VAL A 310 22.09 -6.17 9.19
CA VAL A 310 23.18 -5.23 8.89
C VAL A 310 24.12 -5.01 10.08
N GLY A 311 23.58 -4.99 11.31
CA GLY A 311 24.29 -4.67 12.54
C GLY A 311 24.81 -5.89 13.29
N ASP A 312 24.00 -6.95 13.41
CA ASP A 312 24.28 -8.08 14.31
C ASP A 312 24.77 -9.35 13.59
N GLY A 313 24.84 -9.31 12.25
CA GLY A 313 25.38 -10.37 11.41
C GLY A 313 24.45 -11.58 11.27
N TYR A 314 23.12 -11.35 11.26
CA TYR A 314 22.14 -12.38 10.89
C TYR A 314 21.97 -12.43 9.35
N ASP A 315 23.06 -12.68 8.63
CA ASP A 315 23.15 -12.53 7.18
C ASP A 315 23.12 -13.85 6.39
N ALA A 316 22.94 -15.01 7.06
CA ALA A 316 22.94 -16.29 6.38
C ALA A 316 21.70 -16.49 5.48
N PHE A 317 20.50 -16.31 6.05
CA PHE A 317 19.21 -16.30 5.37
C PHE A 317 18.10 -15.85 6.32
N LEU A 318 16.91 -15.65 5.78
CA LEU A 318 15.69 -15.39 6.53
C LEU A 318 14.66 -16.47 6.17
N LEU A 319 13.93 -16.97 7.16
CA LEU A 319 12.82 -17.90 6.99
C LEU A 319 11.48 -17.25 7.39
N HIS A 320 10.61 -17.02 6.41
CA HIS A 320 9.23 -16.57 6.62
C HIS A 320 8.29 -17.78 6.58
N VAL A 321 7.83 -18.24 7.75
CA VAL A 321 7.09 -19.50 7.92
C VAL A 321 5.57 -19.36 7.70
N GLY A 322 5.16 -18.81 6.55
CA GLY A 322 3.74 -18.69 6.20
C GLY A 322 3.11 -17.36 6.63
N ASP A 323 1.84 -17.19 6.25
CA ASP A 323 1.04 -15.98 6.53
C ASP A 323 1.75 -14.67 6.15
N VAL A 324 2.11 -14.62 4.87
CA VAL A 324 3.10 -13.68 4.32
C VAL A 324 2.61 -12.23 4.34
N SER A 325 1.64 -11.90 3.48
CA SER A 325 1.18 -10.53 3.25
C SER A 325 -0.23 -10.27 3.76
N TYR A 326 -0.99 -11.34 4.06
CA TYR A 326 -2.44 -11.29 4.27
C TYR A 326 -3.22 -10.64 3.11
N ALA A 327 -2.71 -10.72 1.87
CA ALA A 327 -3.39 -10.15 0.71
C ALA A 327 -4.83 -10.64 0.55
N ARG A 328 -5.08 -11.94 0.80
CA ARG A 328 -6.44 -12.55 0.81
C ARG A 328 -7.28 -12.11 -0.41
N GLY A 329 -6.65 -12.15 -1.58
CA GLY A 329 -7.24 -11.77 -2.87
C GLY A 329 -7.20 -10.29 -3.23
N LYS A 330 -6.69 -9.41 -2.36
CA LYS A 330 -6.43 -7.98 -2.65
C LYS A 330 -5.01 -7.80 -3.16
N ALA A 331 -4.82 -7.83 -4.48
CA ALA A 331 -3.50 -7.93 -5.10
C ALA A 331 -2.54 -6.77 -4.75
N HIS A 332 -3.03 -5.55 -4.53
CA HIS A 332 -2.18 -4.40 -4.18
C HIS A 332 -1.39 -4.61 -2.87
N VAL A 333 -1.89 -5.47 -1.97
CA VAL A 333 -1.22 -5.81 -0.71
C VAL A 333 0.13 -6.52 -0.95
N TRP A 334 0.24 -7.31 -2.02
CA TRP A 334 1.52 -7.93 -2.39
C TRP A 334 2.58 -6.90 -2.77
N ASP A 335 2.21 -5.88 -3.54
CA ASP A 335 3.15 -4.82 -3.93
C ASP A 335 3.64 -4.03 -2.70
N LYS A 336 2.76 -3.75 -1.74
CA LYS A 336 3.15 -3.14 -0.46
C LYS A 336 4.11 -4.04 0.33
N PHE A 337 3.82 -5.34 0.40
CA PHE A 337 4.66 -6.31 1.10
C PHE A 337 6.06 -6.37 0.50
N PHE A 338 6.14 -6.47 -0.83
CA PHE A 338 7.43 -6.53 -1.51
C PHE A 338 8.23 -5.23 -1.39
N HIS A 339 7.58 -4.06 -1.44
CA HIS A 339 8.22 -2.80 -1.12
C HIS A 339 8.84 -2.82 0.29
N LEU A 340 8.08 -3.29 1.27
CA LEU A 340 8.50 -3.35 2.67
C LEU A 340 9.71 -4.26 2.90
N ILE A 341 9.75 -5.43 2.25
CA ILE A 341 10.84 -6.40 2.46
C ILE A 341 12.04 -6.19 1.53
N GLU A 342 11.92 -5.44 0.42
CA GLU A 342 12.99 -5.29 -0.57
C GLU A 342 14.36 -4.89 0.05
N PRO A 343 14.44 -3.96 1.05
CA PRO A 343 15.70 -3.64 1.69
C PRO A 343 16.40 -4.85 2.35
N ILE A 344 15.64 -5.82 2.86
CA ILE A 344 16.16 -7.04 3.47
C ILE A 344 16.40 -8.11 2.40
N ALA A 345 15.39 -8.36 1.58
CA ALA A 345 15.37 -9.47 0.63
C ALA A 345 16.38 -9.31 -0.52
N THR A 346 16.85 -8.10 -0.80
CA THR A 346 17.97 -7.86 -1.73
C THR A 346 19.35 -8.08 -1.12
N ARG A 347 19.45 -8.33 0.19
CA ARG A 347 20.72 -8.52 0.92
C ARG A 347 20.91 -9.97 1.36
N VAL A 348 19.85 -10.59 1.86
CA VAL A 348 19.87 -11.97 2.35
C VAL A 348 18.81 -12.82 1.63
N PRO A 349 19.03 -14.12 1.43
CA PRO A 349 18.03 -15.03 0.89
C PRO A 349 16.78 -15.05 1.78
N TYR A 350 15.63 -14.70 1.19
CA TYR A 350 14.34 -14.63 1.86
C TYR A 350 13.54 -15.90 1.51
N MET A 351 13.65 -16.91 2.37
CA MET A 351 13.05 -18.23 2.17
C MET A 351 11.64 -18.24 2.75
N VAL A 352 10.67 -18.74 1.98
CA VAL A 352 9.24 -18.68 2.34
C VAL A 352 8.62 -20.08 2.39
N SER A 353 7.78 -20.33 3.40
CA SER A 353 6.82 -21.43 3.42
C SER A 353 5.41 -20.92 3.12
N ILE A 354 4.54 -21.79 2.62
CA ILE A 354 3.11 -21.48 2.46
C ILE A 354 2.38 -21.54 3.81
N GLY A 355 1.43 -20.63 4.02
CA GLY A 355 0.47 -20.65 5.13
C GLY A 355 -0.91 -21.13 4.68
N ASN A 356 -1.96 -20.81 5.45
CA ASN A 356 -3.36 -21.07 5.08
C ASN A 356 -3.88 -20.12 3.99
#